data_AF-A0A3N5VPX2-F1
#
_entry.id   AF-A0A3N5VPX2-F1
#
_cell.length_a   1.000
_cell.length_b   1.000
_cell.length_c   1.000
_cell.angle_alpha   90.00
_cell.angle_beta   90.00
_cell.angle_gamma   90.00
#
_symmetry.space_group_name_H-M   'P 1'
#
loop_
_entity.id
_entity.type
_entity.pdbx_description
1 polymer ?
#
loop_
_entity_poly.entity_id
_entity_poly.type
_entity_poly.pdbx_seq_one_letter_code
_entity_poly.pdbx_strand_id
1 'polypeptide(L)'
;RDLETMEAAIDYAEPGHLRLGTIHANNANQAIERIMNFFPSERHMQIYLQLSLNLRSIISQRLLPSVNGARIASVEILIDTPRVKDLVHKAQIDLLKEAMAKGTMEGMQTFDQSIFDLYKEGIIDYDNAIAYADSPNDLRLRIKMDEIGEAQSGTEVSFRLKPDFRH
;
A
#
# COMPACT_ATOMS: atom_id res chain seq x y z
N ARG A 1 1.39 -15.79 -19.27
CA ARG A 1 1.82 -14.41 -19.53
C ARG A 1 3.25 -14.53 -19.95
N ASP A 2 3.50 -14.39 -21.25
CA ASP A 2 4.79 -14.57 -21.92
C ASP A 2 5.49 -13.21 -22.09
N LEU A 3 6.79 -13.26 -22.42
CA LEU A 3 7.64 -12.09 -22.65
C LEU A 3 7.07 -11.16 -23.74
N GLU A 4 6.61 -11.73 -24.85
CA GLU A 4 6.09 -11.00 -26.01
C GLU A 4 4.91 -10.08 -25.64
N THR A 5 3.96 -10.58 -24.84
CA THR A 5 2.84 -9.76 -24.38
C THR A 5 3.29 -8.60 -23.48
N MET A 6 4.29 -8.82 -22.63
CA MET A 6 4.81 -7.78 -21.72
C MET A 6 5.59 -6.72 -22.47
N GLU A 7 6.45 -7.14 -23.40
CA GLU A 7 7.25 -6.25 -24.25
C GLU A 7 6.34 -5.35 -25.09
N ALA A 8 5.34 -5.94 -25.76
CA ALA A 8 4.34 -5.16 -26.48
C ALA A 8 3.63 -4.15 -25.57
N ALA A 9 3.24 -4.54 -24.35
CA ALA A 9 2.55 -3.65 -23.42
C ALA A 9 3.39 -2.42 -23.02
N ILE A 10 4.71 -2.60 -22.82
CA ILE A 10 5.65 -1.51 -22.51
C ILE A 10 5.82 -0.60 -23.73
N ASP A 11 6.07 -1.18 -24.90
CA ASP A 11 6.30 -0.42 -26.14
C ASP A 11 5.07 0.39 -26.56
N TYR A 12 3.86 -0.15 -26.37
CA TYR A 12 2.63 0.58 -26.67
C TYR A 12 2.34 1.73 -25.68
N ALA A 13 2.83 1.65 -24.45
CA ALA A 13 2.64 2.73 -23.46
C ALA A 13 3.52 3.94 -23.78
N GLU A 14 4.69 3.72 -24.38
CA GLU A 14 5.69 4.75 -24.70
C GLU A 14 5.19 5.91 -25.59
N PRO A 15 4.47 5.68 -26.71
CA PRO A 15 3.92 6.76 -27.54
C PRO A 15 2.69 7.47 -26.93
N GLY A 16 2.35 7.20 -25.66
CA GLY A 16 1.31 7.92 -24.92
C GLY A 16 -0.06 7.22 -24.85
N HIS A 17 -0.15 5.93 -25.17
CA HIS A 17 -1.40 5.17 -24.99
C HIS A 17 -1.53 4.66 -23.56
N LEU A 18 -2.74 4.76 -22.99
CA LEU A 18 -3.03 4.12 -21.70
C LEU A 18 -3.18 2.61 -21.90
N ARG A 19 -2.36 1.83 -21.19
CA ARG A 19 -2.46 0.37 -21.13
C ARG A 19 -2.82 -0.07 -19.72
N LEU A 20 -3.79 -0.98 -19.64
CA LEU A 20 -4.18 -1.65 -18.40
C LEU A 20 -3.85 -3.12 -18.54
N GLY A 21 -3.14 -3.64 -17.54
CA GLY A 21 -2.79 -5.04 -17.44
C GLY A 21 -3.01 -5.52 -16.02
N THR A 22 -3.23 -6.81 -15.87
CA THR A 22 -3.15 -7.45 -14.56
C THR A 22 -1.90 -8.32 -14.52
N ILE A 23 -1.25 -8.40 -13.36
CA ILE A 23 -0.15 -9.32 -13.08
C ILE A 23 -0.44 -10.00 -11.74
N HIS A 24 -0.04 -11.26 -11.59
CA HIS A 24 -0.21 -11.95 -10.31
C HIS A 24 1.00 -11.63 -9.42
N ALA A 25 0.85 -10.69 -8.51
CA ALA A 25 1.86 -10.30 -7.54
C ALA A 25 1.18 -9.89 -6.22
N ASN A 26 1.88 -10.05 -5.10
CA ASN A 26 1.27 -9.81 -3.79
C ASN A 26 1.24 -8.32 -3.41
N ASN A 27 2.12 -7.51 -4.00
CA ASN A 27 2.26 -6.06 -3.80
C ASN A 27 2.99 -5.42 -4.98
N ALA A 28 3.13 -4.09 -4.96
CA ALA A 28 3.69 -3.30 -6.05
C ALA A 28 5.16 -3.63 -6.33
N ASN A 29 5.96 -3.85 -5.28
CA ASN A 29 7.37 -4.24 -5.41
C ASN A 29 7.51 -5.57 -6.16
N GLN A 30 6.76 -6.59 -5.72
CA GLN A 30 6.74 -7.90 -6.37
C GLN A 30 6.16 -7.85 -7.78
N ALA A 31 5.25 -6.91 -8.08
CA ALA A 31 4.75 -6.72 -9.43
C ALA A 31 5.88 -6.28 -10.37
N ILE A 32 6.71 -5.32 -9.95
CA ILE A 32 7.87 -4.88 -10.72
C ILE A 32 8.86 -6.02 -10.89
N GLU A 33 9.27 -6.70 -9.80
CA GLU A 33 10.17 -7.85 -9.87
C GLU A 33 9.66 -8.94 -10.82
N ARG A 34 8.35 -9.20 -10.81
CA ARG A 34 7.75 -10.19 -11.71
C ARG A 34 7.73 -9.73 -13.16
N ILE A 35 7.61 -8.43 -13.44
CA ILE A 35 7.82 -7.88 -14.78
C ILE A 35 9.26 -8.15 -15.21
N MET A 36 10.25 -7.88 -14.36
CA MET A 36 11.67 -8.08 -14.67
C MET A 36 11.99 -9.53 -14.99
N ASN A 37 11.35 -10.50 -14.32
CA ASN A 37 11.56 -11.93 -14.53
C ASN A 37 11.16 -12.44 -15.94
N PHE A 38 10.43 -11.65 -16.73
CA PHE A 38 10.18 -11.98 -18.13
C PHE A 38 11.39 -11.68 -19.03
N PHE A 39 12.27 -10.77 -18.60
CA PHE A 39 13.38 -10.28 -19.41
C PHE A 39 14.72 -10.86 -18.91
N PRO A 40 15.68 -11.11 -19.82
CA PRO A 40 17.02 -11.52 -19.42
C PRO A 40 17.76 -10.39 -18.69
N SER A 41 18.66 -10.73 -17.78
CA SER A 41 19.30 -9.79 -16.85
C SER A 41 20.04 -8.64 -17.54
N GLU A 42 20.64 -8.89 -18.71
CA GLU A 42 21.29 -7.87 -19.52
C GLU A 42 20.35 -6.74 -19.99
N ARG A 43 19.04 -7.00 -20.05
CA ARG A 43 18.02 -6.01 -20.43
C ARG A 43 17.41 -5.28 -19.23
N HIS A 44 17.69 -5.70 -17.99
CA HIS A 44 16.97 -5.19 -16.82
C HIS A 44 17.06 -3.67 -16.66
N MET A 45 18.25 -3.08 -16.80
CA MET A 45 18.40 -1.62 -16.69
C MET A 45 17.60 -0.85 -17.75
N GLN A 46 17.49 -1.41 -18.97
CA GLN A 46 16.65 -0.84 -20.02
C GLN A 46 15.17 -0.91 -19.62
N ILE A 47 14.69 -2.05 -19.11
CA ILE A 47 13.30 -2.22 -18.68
C ILE A 47 12.98 -1.30 -17.49
N TYR A 48 13.89 -1.14 -16.53
CA TYR A 48 13.72 -0.19 -15.42
C TYR A 48 13.59 1.25 -15.91
N LEU A 49 14.37 1.66 -16.90
CA LEU A 49 14.22 2.97 -17.53
C LEU A 49 12.86 3.11 -18.23
N GLN A 50 12.44 2.11 -19.01
CA GLN A 50 11.13 2.17 -19.68
C GLN A 50 9.98 2.23 -18.66
N LEU A 51 10.05 1.45 -17.58
CA LEU A 51 9.07 1.48 -16.50
C LEU A 51 9.06 2.83 -15.79
N SER A 52 10.21 3.46 -15.50
CA SER A 52 10.23 4.76 -14.82
C SER A 52 9.61 5.89 -15.65
N LEU A 53 9.65 5.77 -16.99
CA LEU A 53 9.05 6.73 -17.91
C LEU A 53 7.55 6.48 -18.12
N ASN A 54 7.14 5.21 -18.21
CA ASN A 54 5.82 4.83 -18.72
C ASN A 54 4.84 4.29 -17.65
N LEU A 55 5.34 3.75 -16.53
CA LEU A 55 4.48 3.27 -15.45
C LEU A 55 3.75 4.44 -14.79
N ARG A 56 2.42 4.35 -14.66
CA ARG A 56 1.58 5.36 -13.99
C ARG A 56 1.18 5.00 -12.58
N SER A 57 0.78 3.75 -12.39
CA SER A 57 0.39 3.26 -11.08
C SER A 57 0.43 1.74 -11.05
N ILE A 58 0.63 1.20 -9.86
CA ILE A 58 0.36 -0.21 -9.55
C ILE A 58 -0.66 -0.23 -8.43
N ILE A 59 -1.77 -0.94 -8.67
CA ILE A 59 -2.82 -1.16 -7.68
C ILE A 59 -2.84 -2.64 -7.34
N SER A 60 -2.49 -2.97 -6.10
CA SER A 60 -2.50 -4.34 -5.59
C SER A 60 -3.69 -4.53 -4.67
N GLN A 61 -4.41 -5.64 -4.81
CA GLN A 61 -5.63 -5.90 -4.03
C GLN A 61 -5.50 -7.22 -3.27
N ARG A 62 -5.95 -7.22 -2.01
CA ARG A 62 -5.99 -8.40 -1.14
C ARG A 62 -7.37 -8.49 -0.48
N LEU A 63 -8.01 -9.65 -0.60
CA LEU A 63 -9.33 -9.89 0.00
C LEU A 63 -9.20 -10.49 1.40
N LEU A 64 -9.53 -9.70 2.42
CA LEU A 64 -9.54 -10.12 3.81
C LEU A 64 -10.92 -10.64 4.23
N PRO A 65 -11.00 -11.61 5.14
CA PRO A 65 -12.22 -11.89 5.87
C PRO A 65 -12.63 -10.67 6.71
N SER A 66 -13.88 -10.25 6.63
CA SER A 66 -14.44 -9.22 7.52
C SER A 66 -15.11 -9.84 8.74
N VAL A 67 -15.33 -9.04 9.79
CA VAL A 67 -16.05 -9.46 11.01
C VAL A 67 -17.47 -9.96 10.73
N ASN A 68 -18.07 -9.53 9.61
CA ASN A 68 -19.41 -9.94 9.18
C ASN A 68 -19.42 -11.23 8.34
N GLY A 69 -18.28 -11.93 8.21
CA GLY A 69 -18.14 -13.16 7.43
C GLY A 69 -18.08 -12.96 5.91
N ALA A 70 -18.08 -11.71 5.44
CA ALA A 70 -17.89 -11.36 4.03
C ALA A 70 -16.39 -11.18 3.69
N ARG A 71 -16.10 -10.79 2.44
CA ARG A 71 -14.75 -10.37 2.03
C ARG A 71 -14.71 -8.86 1.85
N ILE A 72 -13.64 -8.23 2.33
CA ILE A 72 -13.34 -6.82 2.09
C ILE A 72 -12.01 -6.70 1.35
N ALA A 73 -11.90 -5.75 0.43
CA ALA A 73 -10.66 -5.47 -0.27
C ALA A 73 -9.82 -4.49 0.55
N SER A 74 -8.60 -4.90 0.91
CA SER A 74 -7.52 -3.96 1.20
C SER A 74 -6.74 -3.71 -0.08
N VAL A 75 -6.31 -2.46 -0.25
CA VAL A 75 -5.69 -1.99 -1.49
C VAL A 75 -4.38 -1.29 -1.15
N GLU A 76 -3.34 -1.63 -1.90
CA GLU A 76 -2.10 -0.88 -1.96
C GLU A 76 -2.03 -0.13 -3.29
N ILE A 77 -1.58 1.12 -3.24
CA ILE A 77 -1.54 2.03 -4.39
C ILE A 77 -0.14 2.66 -4.46
N LEU A 78 0.60 2.31 -5.50
CA LEU A 78 1.83 2.99 -5.92
C LEU A 78 1.49 3.95 -7.07
N ILE A 79 1.97 5.19 -7.01
CA ILE A 79 1.76 6.22 -8.05
C ILE A 79 3.11 6.75 -8.54
N ASP A 80 3.20 7.14 -9.81
CA ASP A 80 4.40 7.60 -10.51
C ASP A 80 4.91 8.99 -10.10
N THR A 81 5.13 9.21 -8.81
CA THR A 81 5.76 10.44 -8.30
C THR A 81 7.21 10.57 -8.79
N PRO A 82 7.80 11.78 -8.83
CA PRO A 82 9.22 11.95 -9.21
C PRO A 82 10.18 11.07 -8.40
N ARG A 83 9.91 10.88 -7.10
CA ARG A 83 10.70 9.98 -6.24
C ARG A 83 10.56 8.52 -6.68
N VAL A 84 9.34 8.06 -6.94
CA VAL A 84 9.10 6.68 -7.40
C VAL A 84 9.79 6.43 -8.75
N LYS A 85 9.71 7.39 -9.68
CA LYS A 85 10.40 7.29 -10.98
C LYS A 85 11.91 7.15 -10.82
N ASP A 86 12.52 7.96 -9.95
CA ASP A 86 13.95 7.89 -9.66
C ASP A 86 14.35 6.52 -9.04
N LEU A 87 13.56 6.03 -8.08
CA LEU A 87 13.78 4.71 -7.47
C LEU A 87 13.69 3.56 -8.48
N VAL A 88 12.66 3.58 -9.34
CA VAL A 88 12.49 2.56 -10.39
C VAL A 88 13.64 2.63 -11.39
N HIS A 89 14.03 3.83 -11.83
CA HIS A 89 15.15 4.02 -12.76
C HIS A 89 16.48 3.48 -12.22
N LYS A 90 16.72 3.64 -10.91
CA LYS A 90 17.92 3.16 -10.21
C LYS A 90 17.83 1.70 -9.74
N ALA A 91 16.75 0.99 -10.07
CA ALA A 91 16.48 -0.37 -9.60
C ALA A 91 16.42 -0.52 -8.06
N GLN A 92 16.03 0.53 -7.34
CA GLN A 92 15.92 0.56 -5.87
C GLN A 92 14.49 0.25 -5.42
N ILE A 93 14.01 -0.95 -5.77
CA ILE A 93 12.61 -1.38 -5.60
C ILE A 93 12.24 -1.57 -4.13
N ASP A 94 13.21 -1.97 -3.30
CA ASP A 94 13.06 -2.13 -1.85
C ASP A 94 12.62 -0.82 -1.15
N LEU A 95 13.05 0.33 -1.66
CA LEU A 95 12.72 1.65 -1.11
C LEU A 95 11.31 2.15 -1.49
N LEU A 96 10.61 1.48 -2.42
CA LEU A 96 9.27 1.90 -2.86
C LEU A 96 8.24 1.82 -1.74
N LYS A 97 8.33 0.83 -0.84
CA LYS A 97 7.39 0.71 0.28
C LYS A 97 7.47 1.92 1.22
N GLU A 98 8.67 2.39 1.51
CA GLU A 98 8.88 3.61 2.31
C GLU A 98 8.38 4.86 1.57
N ALA A 99 8.64 4.95 0.27
CA ALA A 99 8.16 6.07 -0.55
C ALA A 99 6.62 6.12 -0.58
N MET A 100 5.95 4.98 -0.75
CA MET A 100 4.48 4.86 -0.69
C MET A 100 3.95 5.29 0.66
N ALA A 101 4.53 4.80 1.76
CA ALA A 101 4.08 5.13 3.11
C ALA A 101 4.11 6.64 3.40
N LYS A 102 5.04 7.36 2.78
CA LYS A 102 5.21 8.81 2.94
C LYS A 102 4.35 9.65 1.98
N GLY A 103 3.90 9.09 0.85
CA GLY A 103 3.19 9.84 -0.18
C GLY A 103 1.68 9.70 -0.13
N THR A 104 1.11 9.72 1.07
CA THR A 104 -0.34 9.63 1.28
C THR A 104 -1.08 10.84 0.70
N MET A 105 -0.45 12.02 0.67
CA MET A 105 -1.03 13.22 0.07
C MET A 105 -1.16 13.11 -1.46
N GLU A 106 -0.26 12.36 -2.09
CA GLU A 106 -0.27 12.04 -3.51
C GLU A 106 -1.25 10.89 -3.85
N GLY A 107 -1.91 10.32 -2.84
CA GLY A 107 -2.85 9.21 -3.00
C GLY A 107 -2.21 7.82 -2.95
N MET A 108 -0.93 7.72 -2.53
CA MET A 108 -0.31 6.41 -2.29
C MET A 108 -0.75 5.85 -0.94
N GLN A 109 -0.77 4.52 -0.85
CA GLN A 109 -1.15 3.80 0.36
C GLN A 109 -0.50 2.44 0.37
N THR A 110 0.08 2.02 1.49
CA THR A 110 0.59 0.66 1.67
C THR A 110 -0.52 -0.28 2.14
N PHE A 111 -0.34 -1.59 1.96
CA PHE A 111 -1.26 -2.57 2.57
C PHE A 111 -1.37 -2.39 4.08
N ASP A 112 -0.26 -2.20 4.79
CA ASP A 112 -0.27 -2.03 6.25
C ASP A 112 -1.07 -0.78 6.68
N GLN A 113 -1.09 0.28 5.86
CA GLN A 113 -1.96 1.44 6.08
C GLN A 113 -3.44 1.08 5.84
N SER A 114 -3.76 0.47 4.70
CA SER A 114 -5.14 0.07 4.38
C SER A 114 -5.72 -0.92 5.39
N ILE A 115 -4.94 -1.90 5.83
CA ILE A 115 -5.36 -2.88 6.83
C ILE A 115 -5.56 -2.22 8.19
N PHE A 116 -4.67 -1.31 8.59
CA PHE A 116 -4.84 -0.54 9.83
C PHE A 116 -6.15 0.25 9.83
N ASP A 117 -6.46 0.93 8.72
CA ASP A 117 -7.68 1.73 8.61
C ASP A 117 -8.93 0.83 8.69
N LEU A 118 -8.94 -0.32 8.00
CA LEU A 118 -10.01 -1.32 8.08
C LEU A 118 -10.18 -1.90 9.49
N TYR A 119 -9.08 -2.10 10.22
CA TYR A 119 -9.12 -2.53 11.63
C TYR A 119 -9.74 -1.45 12.51
N LYS A 120 -9.29 -0.20 12.36
CA LYS A 120 -9.77 0.94 13.12
C LYS A 120 -11.26 1.20 12.92
N GLU A 121 -11.76 0.97 11.70
CA GLU A 121 -13.18 1.04 11.37
C GLU A 121 -14.00 -0.15 11.89
N GLY A 122 -13.36 -1.17 12.49
CA GLY A 122 -14.01 -2.38 13.00
C GLY A 122 -14.49 -3.32 11.90
N ILE A 123 -13.99 -3.18 10.66
CA ILE A 123 -14.39 -4.01 9.52
C ILE A 123 -13.67 -5.37 9.56
N ILE A 124 -12.44 -5.41 10.06
CA ILE A 124 -11.66 -6.63 10.28
C ILE A 124 -11.24 -6.72 11.76
N ASP A 125 -11.08 -7.93 12.27
CA ASP A 125 -10.55 -8.15 13.62
C ASP A 125 -9.02 -8.08 13.66
N TYR A 126 -8.46 -8.05 14.88
CA TYR A 126 -7.02 -7.99 15.10
C TYR A 126 -6.28 -9.17 14.48
N ASP A 127 -6.81 -10.39 14.63
CA ASP A 127 -6.15 -11.61 14.14
C ASP A 127 -6.03 -11.59 12.62
N ASN A 128 -7.09 -11.18 11.90
CA ASN A 128 -7.05 -10.98 10.45
C ASN A 128 -6.15 -9.80 10.07
N ALA A 129 -6.18 -8.68 10.80
CA ALA A 129 -5.29 -7.56 10.52
C ALA A 129 -3.81 -7.99 10.54
N ILE A 130 -3.40 -8.72 11.58
CA ILE A 130 -2.01 -9.19 11.71
C ILE A 130 -1.67 -10.31 10.73
N ALA A 131 -2.59 -11.25 10.49
CA ALA A 131 -2.34 -12.39 9.61
C ALA A 131 -2.11 -11.98 8.14
N TYR A 132 -2.71 -10.87 7.72
CA TYR A 132 -2.64 -10.38 6.34
C TYR A 132 -1.78 -9.13 6.19
N ALA A 133 -1.05 -8.69 7.21
CA ALA A 133 -0.12 -7.56 7.10
C ALA A 133 1.16 -7.94 6.33
N ASP A 134 1.75 -6.99 5.62
CA ASP A 134 3.08 -7.17 5.02
C ASP A 134 4.17 -7.01 6.10
N SER A 135 3.96 -6.12 7.08
CA SER A 135 4.80 -5.96 8.26
C SER A 135 4.02 -6.21 9.56
N PRO A 136 3.79 -7.48 9.97
CA PRO A 136 2.97 -7.80 11.14
C PRO A 136 3.42 -7.10 12.42
N ASN A 137 4.73 -7.01 12.67
CA ASN A 137 5.26 -6.37 13.88
C ASN A 137 4.99 -4.86 13.91
N ASP A 138 5.20 -4.18 12.78
CA ASP A 138 4.95 -2.74 12.67
C ASP A 138 3.46 -2.43 12.83
N LEU A 139 2.60 -3.25 12.24
CA LEU A 139 1.16 -3.10 12.38
C LEU A 139 0.70 -3.32 13.84
N ARG A 140 1.22 -4.35 14.52
CA ARG A 140 0.94 -4.56 15.97
C ARG A 140 1.33 -3.33 16.79
N LEU A 141 2.51 -2.78 16.54
CA LEU A 141 2.98 -1.60 17.27
C LEU A 141 2.07 -0.40 17.01
N ARG A 142 1.69 -0.17 15.75
CA ARG A 142 0.79 0.91 15.36
C ARG A 142 -0.59 0.79 16.02
N ILE A 143 -1.20 -0.40 15.99
CA ILE A 143 -2.49 -0.68 16.66
C ILE A 143 -2.39 -0.35 18.15
N LYS A 144 -1.35 -0.86 18.84
CA LYS A 144 -1.17 -0.62 20.27
C LYS A 144 -0.99 0.88 20.59
N MET A 145 -0.25 1.62 19.75
CA MET A 145 -0.07 3.06 19.96
C MET A 145 -1.36 3.85 19.77
N ASP A 146 -2.19 3.46 18.81
CA ASP A 146 -3.50 4.08 18.55
C ASP A 146 -4.46 3.85 19.74
N GLU A 147 -4.55 2.62 20.24
CA GLU A 147 -5.38 2.26 21.40
C GLU A 147 -4.96 3.01 22.68
N ILE A 148 -3.66 3.19 22.91
CA ILE A 148 -3.14 3.99 24.04
C ILE A 148 -3.53 5.46 23.88
N GLY A 149 -3.45 6.01 22.66
CA GLY A 149 -3.85 7.38 22.36
C GLY A 149 -5.34 7.62 22.64
N GLU A 150 -6.19 6.67 22.24
CA GLU A 150 -7.64 6.72 22.51
C GLU A 150 -7.93 6.69 24.01
N ALA A 151 -7.28 5.80 24.77
CA ALA A 151 -7.45 5.70 26.22
C ALA A 151 -7.08 6.99 26.98
N GLN A 152 -6.04 7.71 26.51
CA GLN A 152 -5.64 8.99 27.09
C GLN A 152 -6.64 10.12 26.75
N SER A 153 -7.17 10.15 25.53
CA SER A 153 -8.17 11.14 25.11
C SER A 153 -9.53 10.99 25.83
N GLY A 154 -9.94 9.75 26.14
CA GLY A 154 -11.19 9.46 26.87
C GLY A 154 -11.18 9.83 28.35
N THR A 155 -10.01 10.13 28.94
CA THR A 155 -9.88 10.42 30.38
C THR A 155 -10.08 11.91 30.72
N GLU A 156 -10.08 12.82 29.74
CA GLU A 156 -10.16 14.28 30.00
C GLU A 156 -11.57 14.87 30.21
N VAL A 157 -12.67 14.12 30.10
CA VAL A 157 -14.03 14.71 30.16
C VAL A 157 -14.91 14.11 31.25
N SER A 158 -14.67 14.48 32.51
CA SER A 158 -15.68 14.48 33.59
C SER A 158 -15.15 15.13 34.89
N PHE A 159 -14.91 16.44 34.88
CA PHE A 159 -14.96 17.24 36.11
C PHE A 159 -16.26 18.08 36.10
N ARG A 160 -17.39 17.43 36.39
CA ARG A 160 -18.60 18.15 36.81
C ARG A 160 -18.32 18.70 38.21
N LEU A 161 -17.95 19.98 38.29
CA LEU A 161 -18.08 20.75 39.53
C LEU A 161 -19.54 20.61 39.98
N LYS A 162 -19.77 19.90 41.08
CA LYS A 162 -21.08 19.93 41.75
C LYS A 162 -21.32 21.37 42.18
N PRO A 163 -22.42 22.02 41.76
CA PRO A 163 -22.81 23.28 42.36
C PRO A 163 -23.18 22.96 43.80
N ASP A 164 -22.36 23.41 44.74
CA ASP A 164 -22.67 23.29 46.16
C ASP A 164 -23.90 24.13 46.48
N PHE A 165 -24.68 23.59 47.42
CA PHE A 165 -26.05 23.95 47.69
C PHE A 165 -26.25 25.38 48.23
N ARG A 166 -27.45 25.91 47.95
CA ARG A 166 -28.10 27.06 48.59
C ARG A 166 -27.90 27.08 50.11
N HIS A 167 -27.65 28.26 50.68
CA HIS A 167 -28.62 28.99 51.51
C HIS A 167 -28.25 30.46 51.62
#